data_AF-A0A9R1LUR1-F1
#
_entry.id   AF-A0A9R1LUR1-F1
#
_cell.length_a   1.000
_cell.length_b   1.000
_cell.length_c   1.000
_cell.angle_alpha   90.00
_cell.angle_beta   90.00
_cell.angle_gamma   90.00
#
_symmetry.space_group_name_H-M   'P 1'
#
loop_
_entity.id
_entity.type
_entity.pdbx_description
1 polymer ?
#
loop_
_entity_poly.entity_id
_entity_poly.type
_entity_poly.pdbx_seq_one_letter_code
_entity_poly.pdbx_strand_id
1 'polypeptide(L)'
;MPATAVKRGRGGSSIYLVLDDWTKGYSIHKIQADSFDSDSDSGSDDQHSGAARHLPEPPTLRLECPVGTVPHPGMSFSALGTKIFTFMNQRCSLIYDTKTAAMTIGAHAPADMVCGFGITMVVDEMLHALSYHFRVKQHSFGFMSWQQPTEGWSWKTLPPPPPTFHRRVNSYALHPDGCTIFMSTANFMLHGHYSFNTKDSVWRWHGEWALPFSGQAHFDRELNAWVGLHRDGYICCQVASPSCHSTTPTLQTTKEKLFCKDRKPHMGVSLSYVGMSKFCLVQRVEREGLEEALARGDYAGCVLHITLFGLKFNHKGELQITDHRSTRSFIVSRHKDHFMPVAFWM
;
A
#
# COMPACT_ATOMS: atom_id res chain seq x y z
N MET A 1 22.19 -14.03 -46.20
CA MET A 1 22.35 -13.21 -44.98
C MET A 1 21.02 -13.24 -44.23
N PRO A 2 20.85 -14.07 -43.19
CA PRO A 2 19.59 -14.13 -42.47
C PRO A 2 19.46 -12.91 -41.57
N ALA A 3 18.30 -12.26 -41.63
CA ALA A 3 17.94 -11.12 -40.81
C ALA A 3 17.92 -11.53 -39.32
N THR A 4 18.72 -10.85 -38.51
CA THR A 4 18.66 -10.93 -37.05
C THR A 4 17.30 -10.42 -36.59
N ALA A 5 16.46 -11.35 -36.14
CA ALA A 5 15.23 -11.03 -35.42
C ALA A 5 15.59 -10.24 -34.16
N VAL A 6 15.18 -8.96 -34.11
CA VAL A 6 15.20 -8.17 -32.88
C VAL A 6 14.30 -8.89 -31.88
N LYS A 7 14.89 -9.50 -30.85
CA LYS A 7 14.15 -9.97 -29.68
C LYS A 7 13.42 -8.75 -29.11
N ARG A 8 12.11 -8.66 -29.35
CA ARG A 8 11.23 -7.79 -28.56
C ARG A 8 11.41 -8.22 -27.11
N GLY A 9 12.06 -7.37 -26.32
CA GLY A 9 12.18 -7.58 -24.88
C GLY A 9 10.78 -7.75 -24.31
N ARG A 10 10.52 -8.87 -23.63
CA ARG A 10 9.36 -8.97 -22.74
C ARG A 10 9.50 -7.78 -21.78
N GLY A 11 8.57 -6.83 -21.83
CA GLY A 11 8.53 -5.75 -20.85
C GLY A 11 8.32 -6.38 -19.48
N GLY A 12 9.39 -6.47 -18.69
CA GLY A 12 9.33 -7.02 -17.34
C GLY A 12 8.54 -6.10 -16.42
N SER A 13 7.65 -6.67 -15.60
CA SER A 13 6.99 -5.94 -14.53
C SER A 13 8.01 -5.48 -13.49
N SER A 14 7.76 -4.35 -12.87
CA SER A 14 8.66 -3.76 -11.88
C SER A 14 7.92 -3.39 -10.60
N ILE A 15 8.65 -3.44 -9.49
CA ILE A 15 8.21 -2.88 -8.21
C ILE A 15 8.74 -1.46 -8.13
N TYR A 16 7.83 -0.48 -8.02
CA TYR A 16 8.14 0.90 -7.71
C TYR A 16 7.96 1.12 -6.21
N LEU A 17 9.07 1.43 -5.54
CA LEU A 17 9.15 1.56 -4.10
C LEU A 17 9.32 3.03 -3.73
N VAL A 18 8.38 3.58 -2.96
CA VAL A 18 8.42 4.94 -2.46
C VAL A 18 8.90 4.94 -1.01
N LEU A 19 10.00 5.65 -0.75
CA LEU A 19 10.69 5.67 0.54
C LEU A 19 10.96 7.10 1.00
N ASP A 20 11.05 7.29 2.31
CA ASP A 20 11.52 8.53 2.95
C ASP A 20 12.98 8.37 3.39
N ASP A 21 13.83 8.08 2.40
CA ASP A 21 15.22 7.65 2.56
C ASP A 21 16.24 8.76 2.27
N TRP A 22 15.77 10.01 2.14
CA TRP A 22 16.65 11.17 2.03
C TRP A 22 16.10 12.36 2.80
N THR A 23 16.99 13.29 3.13
CA THR A 23 16.73 14.38 4.09
C THR A 23 15.62 15.34 3.70
N LYS A 24 15.33 15.51 2.40
CA LYS A 24 14.36 16.50 1.92
C LYS A 24 12.99 15.93 1.57
N GLY A 25 12.79 14.62 1.56
CA GLY A 25 11.48 14.05 1.22
C GLY A 25 11.51 12.58 0.82
N TYR A 26 10.90 12.26 -0.32
CA TYR A 26 10.71 10.89 -0.78
C TYR A 26 11.52 10.56 -2.02
N SER A 27 11.97 9.31 -2.14
CA SER A 27 12.57 8.75 -3.36
C SER A 27 11.68 7.63 -3.91
N ILE A 28 11.66 7.48 -5.24
CA ILE A 28 11.02 6.35 -5.93
C ILE A 28 12.11 5.49 -6.57
N HIS A 29 12.27 4.25 -6.08
CA HIS A 29 13.19 3.27 -6.64
C HIS A 29 12.43 2.27 -7.50
N LYS A 30 13.05 1.86 -8.61
CA LYS A 30 12.51 0.82 -9.50
C LYS A 30 13.33 -0.45 -9.31
N ILE A 31 12.66 -1.55 -8.97
CA ILE A 31 13.27 -2.87 -8.83
C ILE A 31 12.62 -3.79 -9.86
N GLN A 32 13.42 -4.43 -10.70
CA GLN A 32 12.92 -5.37 -11.69
C GLN A 32 12.45 -6.66 -11.00
N ALA A 33 11.28 -7.15 -11.39
CA ALA A 33 10.70 -8.33 -10.75
C ALA A 33 11.41 -9.63 -11.12
N ASP A 34 11.93 -9.74 -12.35
CA ASP A 34 12.74 -10.88 -12.83
C ASP A 34 13.97 -11.14 -11.96
N SER A 35 14.45 -10.10 -11.29
CA SER A 35 15.58 -10.20 -10.39
C SER A 35 15.27 -11.17 -9.23
N PHE A 36 14.02 -11.32 -8.81
CA PHE A 36 13.62 -12.23 -7.74
C PHE A 36 13.60 -13.71 -8.15
N ASP A 37 13.64 -14.03 -9.44
CA ASP A 37 13.63 -15.42 -9.95
C ASP A 37 15.05 -16.06 -9.95
N SER A 38 16.10 -15.26 -9.73
CA SER A 38 17.49 -15.71 -9.90
C SER A 38 18.08 -16.46 -8.69
N ASP A 39 17.38 -16.49 -7.56
CA ASP A 39 17.90 -17.00 -6.28
C ASP A 39 17.36 -18.41 -5.94
N SER A 40 16.76 -19.12 -6.90
CA SER A 40 16.03 -20.39 -6.66
C SER A 40 16.86 -21.69 -6.75
N ASP A 41 18.19 -21.64 -6.91
CA ASP A 41 19.02 -22.85 -7.13
C ASP A 41 20.09 -23.11 -6.05
N SER A 42 19.81 -22.80 -4.78
CA SER A 42 20.58 -23.41 -3.68
C SER A 42 19.70 -23.70 -2.47
N GLY A 43 19.31 -24.97 -2.34
CA GLY A 43 18.68 -25.51 -1.14
C GLY A 43 19.67 -25.56 0.03
N SER A 44 19.91 -24.43 0.66
CA SER A 44 20.53 -24.36 1.98
C SER A 44 19.63 -23.58 2.93
N ASP A 45 19.32 -24.22 4.06
CA ASP A 45 18.60 -23.69 5.22
C ASP A 45 19.38 -22.55 5.93
N ASP A 46 19.86 -21.56 5.18
CA ASP A 46 20.49 -20.36 5.74
C ASP A 46 19.50 -19.20 5.70
N GLN A 47 18.49 -19.29 6.58
CA GLN A 47 17.87 -18.09 7.12
C GLN A 47 18.99 -17.31 7.83
N HIS A 48 19.61 -16.32 7.16
CA HIS A 48 20.31 -15.12 7.68
C HIS A 48 21.57 -14.65 6.91
N SER A 49 21.99 -15.19 5.76
CA SER A 49 23.29 -14.80 5.15
C SER A 49 23.30 -14.32 3.69
N GLY A 50 22.16 -13.90 3.13
CA GLY A 50 22.19 -13.02 1.95
C GLY A 50 22.48 -11.58 2.38
N ALA A 51 23.73 -11.13 2.30
CA ALA A 51 24.09 -9.75 2.68
C ALA A 51 23.14 -8.74 2.02
N ALA A 52 22.47 -7.92 2.83
CA ALA A 52 21.52 -6.93 2.34
C ALA A 52 22.23 -5.98 1.36
N ARG A 53 21.67 -5.82 0.17
CA ARG A 53 22.25 -5.01 -0.91
C ARG A 53 21.84 -3.55 -0.77
N HIS A 54 22.45 -2.66 -1.54
CA HIS A 54 21.93 -1.30 -1.68
C HIS A 54 20.81 -1.25 -2.73
N LEU A 55 19.91 -0.28 -2.59
CA LEU A 55 18.93 0.01 -3.64
C LEU A 55 19.63 0.48 -4.92
N PRO A 56 19.01 0.30 -6.10
CA PRO A 56 19.53 0.86 -7.34
C PRO A 56 19.66 2.38 -7.25
N GLU A 57 20.84 2.89 -7.60
CA GLU A 57 21.16 4.32 -7.68
C GLU A 57 21.38 4.75 -9.15
N PRO A 58 20.96 5.97 -9.54
CA PRO A 58 20.15 6.89 -8.74
C PRO A 58 18.69 6.41 -8.61
N PRO A 59 17.91 6.90 -7.62
CA PRO A 59 16.47 6.72 -7.62
C PRO A 59 15.86 7.23 -8.93
N THR A 60 14.75 6.62 -9.34
CA THR A 60 14.01 7.02 -10.54
C THR A 60 13.51 8.46 -10.43
N LEU A 61 13.10 8.86 -9.24
CA LEU A 61 12.59 10.19 -8.94
C LEU A 61 12.86 10.55 -7.49
N ARG A 62 13.22 11.80 -7.22
CA ARG A 62 13.21 12.40 -5.87
C ARG A 62 12.17 13.51 -5.79
N LEU A 63 11.45 13.53 -4.69
CA LEU A 63 10.36 14.45 -4.40
C LEU A 63 10.63 15.16 -3.09
N GLU A 64 10.77 16.48 -3.12
CA GLU A 64 10.94 17.27 -1.90
C GLU A 64 9.60 17.41 -1.17
N CYS A 65 9.59 17.01 0.09
CA CYS A 65 8.44 17.14 0.97
C CYS A 65 8.12 18.62 1.18
N PRO A 66 6.87 19.09 0.99
CA PRO A 66 6.51 20.46 1.26
C PRO A 66 6.78 20.75 2.74
N VAL A 67 7.50 21.85 3.01
CA VAL A 67 7.63 22.37 4.38
C VAL A 67 6.26 22.86 4.84
N GLY A 68 5.74 22.32 5.93
CA GLY A 68 4.40 22.64 6.41
C GLY A 68 4.30 22.58 7.94
N THR A 69 3.30 23.27 8.49
CA THR A 69 3.03 23.39 9.93
C THR A 69 2.35 22.16 10.56
N VAL A 70 2.08 21.13 9.75
CA VAL A 70 1.39 19.90 10.19
C VAL A 70 2.43 18.79 10.44
N PRO A 71 2.49 18.18 11.65
CA PRO A 71 3.54 17.22 12.05
C PRO A 71 3.56 15.84 11.35
N HIS A 72 2.86 15.66 10.23
CA HIS A 72 2.50 14.35 9.67
C HIS A 72 3.07 14.18 8.25
N PRO A 73 3.13 12.94 7.67
CA PRO A 73 3.74 12.74 6.36
C PRO A 73 3.17 13.72 5.33
N GLY A 74 4.04 14.59 4.83
CA GLY A 74 3.67 15.71 3.96
C GLY A 74 3.23 15.28 2.56
N MET A 75 3.31 13.98 2.25
CA MET A 75 2.83 13.37 1.03
C MET A 75 2.21 11.98 1.29
N SER A 76 1.17 11.62 0.54
CA SER A 76 0.71 10.24 0.39
C SER A 76 0.72 9.83 -1.08
N PHE A 77 0.84 8.54 -1.34
CA PHE A 77 1.06 8.01 -2.68
C PHE A 77 -0.01 7.00 -3.05
N SER A 78 -0.41 7.02 -4.32
CA SER A 78 -1.35 6.06 -4.89
C SER A 78 -0.97 5.73 -6.31
N ALA A 79 -1.45 4.60 -6.83
CA ALA A 79 -1.19 4.15 -8.18
C ALA A 79 -2.49 3.93 -8.95
N LEU A 80 -2.51 4.34 -10.21
CA LEU A 80 -3.56 4.03 -11.18
C LEU A 80 -2.90 3.74 -12.53
N GLY A 81 -3.04 2.49 -13.00
CA GLY A 81 -2.35 2.02 -14.19
C GLY A 81 -0.83 2.16 -14.06
N THR A 82 -0.22 2.96 -14.94
CA THR A 82 1.22 3.26 -14.94
C THR A 82 1.57 4.55 -14.21
N LYS A 83 0.59 5.22 -13.59
CA LYS A 83 0.77 6.55 -13.00
C LYS A 83 0.81 6.45 -11.47
N ILE A 84 1.85 7.01 -10.88
CA ILE A 84 1.98 7.20 -9.43
C ILE A 84 1.58 8.65 -9.12
N PHE A 85 0.57 8.79 -8.28
CA PHE A 85 0.01 10.07 -7.85
C PHE A 85 0.54 10.44 -6.47
N THR A 86 0.84 11.72 -6.28
CA THR A 86 1.13 12.29 -4.98
C THR A 86 -0.06 13.12 -4.51
N PHE A 87 -0.48 12.93 -3.27
CA PHE A 87 -1.40 13.82 -2.58
C PHE A 87 -0.62 14.63 -1.55
N MET A 88 -0.77 15.95 -1.60
CA MET A 88 0.04 16.91 -0.82
C MET A 88 -0.85 18.02 -0.27
N ASN A 89 -0.49 18.52 0.91
CA ASN A 89 -1.19 19.65 1.52
C ASN A 89 -0.96 20.94 0.74
N GLN A 90 -2.05 21.62 0.37
CA GLN A 90 -2.02 22.97 -0.22
C GLN A 90 -1.18 23.09 -1.51
N ARG A 91 -0.94 21.98 -2.21
CA ARG A 91 -0.17 21.92 -3.46
C ARG A 91 -0.94 21.11 -4.51
N CYS A 92 -0.65 21.37 -5.78
CA CYS A 92 -1.13 20.51 -6.86
C CYS A 92 -0.50 19.13 -6.74
N SER A 93 -1.24 18.07 -7.08
CA SER A 93 -0.66 16.73 -7.17
C SER A 93 0.42 16.67 -8.24
N LEU A 94 1.40 15.79 -8.03
CA LEU A 94 2.36 15.37 -9.04
C LEU A 94 2.01 13.97 -9.48
N ILE A 95 2.16 13.71 -10.78
CA ILE A 95 1.78 12.46 -11.41
C ILE A 95 2.96 11.98 -12.23
N TYR A 96 3.61 10.92 -11.77
CA TYR A 96 4.73 10.31 -12.44
C TYR A 96 4.26 9.09 -13.24
N ASP A 97 4.43 9.13 -14.57
CA ASP A 97 4.10 8.03 -15.46
C ASP A 97 5.32 7.10 -15.63
N THR A 98 5.23 5.90 -15.08
CA THR A 98 6.33 4.92 -15.04
C THR A 98 6.66 4.32 -16.40
N LYS A 99 5.76 4.43 -17.39
CA LYS A 99 5.95 3.91 -18.75
C LYS A 99 6.70 4.91 -19.63
N THR A 100 6.41 6.20 -19.47
CA THR A 100 6.98 7.29 -20.28
C THR A 100 8.06 8.09 -19.56
N ALA A 101 8.23 7.87 -18.26
CA ALA A 101 9.03 8.69 -17.36
C ALA A 101 8.61 10.18 -17.33
N ALA A 102 7.39 10.49 -17.79
CA ALA A 102 6.88 11.84 -17.79
C ALA A 102 6.34 12.25 -16.42
N MET A 103 6.58 13.51 -16.04
CA MET A 103 5.98 14.14 -14.88
C MET A 103 4.87 15.09 -15.32
N THR A 104 3.69 14.99 -14.71
CA THR A 104 2.56 15.89 -14.96
C THR A 104 2.11 16.54 -13.66
N ILE A 105 1.70 17.80 -13.73
CA ILE A 105 1.05 18.49 -12.62
C ILE A 105 -0.45 18.16 -12.68
N GLY A 106 -0.97 17.57 -11.62
CA GLY A 106 -2.40 17.27 -11.48
C GLY A 106 -3.16 18.39 -10.77
N ALA A 107 -4.37 18.07 -10.31
CA ALA A 107 -5.24 19.04 -9.66
C ALA A 107 -4.80 19.37 -8.23
N HIS A 108 -5.07 20.61 -7.84
CA HIS A 108 -5.02 21.05 -6.44
C HIS A 108 -6.16 20.39 -5.66
N ALA A 109 -5.83 19.75 -4.54
CA ALA A 109 -6.82 19.12 -3.67
C ALA A 109 -7.75 20.16 -3.02
N PRO A 110 -9.03 19.84 -2.78
CA PRO A 110 -9.90 20.71 -2.00
C PRO A 110 -9.25 21.17 -0.69
N ALA A 111 -9.46 22.43 -0.30
CA ALA A 111 -8.74 23.06 0.80
C ALA A 111 -8.96 22.39 2.16
N ASP A 112 -10.07 21.69 2.33
CA ASP A 112 -10.46 20.90 3.49
C ASP A 112 -9.83 19.50 3.52
N MET A 113 -9.26 19.03 2.41
CA MET A 113 -8.57 17.75 2.36
C MET A 113 -7.10 17.90 2.77
N VAL A 114 -6.75 17.29 3.91
CA VAL A 114 -5.40 17.39 4.50
C VAL A 114 -4.70 16.01 4.50
N CYS A 115 -3.55 15.95 3.85
CA CYS A 115 -2.59 14.85 3.85
C CYS A 115 -2.02 14.62 5.25
N GLY A 116 -1.98 13.35 5.66
CA GLY A 116 -1.39 12.90 6.91
C GLY A 116 -1.94 11.55 7.34
N PHE A 117 -3.24 11.50 7.66
CA PHE A 117 -3.93 10.28 8.04
C PHE A 117 -5.11 10.08 7.12
N GLY A 118 -5.05 9.12 6.23
CA GLY A 118 -6.12 8.89 5.27
C GLY A 118 -5.93 7.59 4.54
N ILE A 119 -6.87 7.29 3.66
CA ILE A 119 -6.79 6.16 2.75
C ILE A 119 -6.99 6.64 1.33
N THR A 120 -6.40 5.93 0.39
CA THR A 120 -6.59 6.14 -1.03
C THR A 120 -6.92 4.82 -1.69
N MET A 121 -7.84 4.81 -2.63
CA MET A 121 -8.28 3.60 -3.33
C MET A 121 -8.68 3.95 -4.75
N VAL A 122 -8.33 3.09 -5.69
CA VAL A 122 -8.82 3.21 -7.06
C VAL A 122 -10.14 2.45 -7.19
N VAL A 123 -11.15 3.12 -7.73
CA VAL A 123 -12.47 2.54 -8.05
C VAL A 123 -12.87 3.08 -9.42
N ASP A 124 -13.13 2.19 -10.38
CA ASP A 124 -13.57 2.55 -11.74
C ASP A 124 -12.69 3.65 -12.42
N GLU A 125 -11.37 3.46 -12.41
CA GLU A 125 -10.37 4.43 -12.92
C GLU A 125 -10.36 5.80 -12.21
N MET A 126 -11.03 5.93 -11.07
CA MET A 126 -11.04 7.13 -10.23
C MET A 126 -10.24 6.90 -8.96
N LEU A 127 -9.41 7.87 -8.59
CA LEU A 127 -8.67 7.82 -7.34
C LEU A 127 -9.50 8.45 -6.22
N HIS A 128 -10.11 7.63 -5.38
CA HIS A 128 -10.80 8.06 -4.17
C HIS A 128 -9.79 8.31 -3.05
N ALA A 129 -9.97 9.40 -2.32
CA ALA A 129 -9.13 9.75 -1.16
C ALA A 129 -10.00 10.24 0.00
N LEU A 130 -9.89 9.55 1.14
CA LEU A 130 -10.50 9.94 2.40
C LEU A 130 -9.41 10.44 3.33
N SER A 131 -9.43 11.73 3.62
CA SER A 131 -8.48 12.38 4.53
C SER A 131 -9.06 12.49 5.96
N TYR A 132 -8.20 12.54 6.96
CA TYR A 132 -8.52 12.78 8.36
C TYR A 132 -7.63 13.88 8.93
N HIS A 133 -8.25 15.00 9.25
CA HIS A 133 -7.56 16.13 9.84
C HIS A 133 -7.48 15.97 11.37
N PHE A 134 -6.34 15.51 11.86
CA PHE A 134 -6.15 15.15 13.28
C PHE A 134 -6.51 16.27 14.28
N ARG A 135 -6.14 17.54 14.02
CA ARG A 135 -6.41 18.65 14.94
C ARG A 135 -7.90 18.98 15.10
N VAL A 136 -8.65 19.03 14.00
CA VAL A 136 -10.10 19.32 14.01
C VAL A 136 -10.97 18.06 14.09
N LYS A 137 -10.36 16.87 14.01
CA LYS A 137 -11.03 15.56 14.05
C LYS A 137 -12.13 15.39 12.99
N GLN A 138 -11.91 15.97 11.81
CA GLN A 138 -12.86 15.92 10.69
C GLN A 138 -12.31 15.11 9.53
N HIS A 139 -13.21 14.49 8.77
CA HIS A 139 -12.90 13.79 7.54
C HIS A 139 -13.37 14.59 6.33
N SER A 140 -12.56 14.56 5.27
CA SER A 140 -12.90 15.14 3.97
C SER A 140 -12.71 14.07 2.92
N PHE A 141 -13.74 13.85 2.10
CA PHE A 141 -13.79 12.75 1.16
C PHE A 141 -14.02 13.27 -0.25
N GLY A 142 -13.25 12.76 -1.21
CA GLY A 142 -13.39 13.11 -2.60
C GLY A 142 -12.76 12.06 -3.49
N PHE A 143 -12.90 12.28 -4.79
CA PHE A 143 -12.17 11.51 -5.78
C PHE A 143 -11.58 12.42 -6.84
N MET A 144 -10.52 11.93 -7.46
CA MET A 144 -9.87 12.56 -8.60
C MET A 144 -10.08 11.69 -9.84
N SER A 145 -10.50 12.31 -10.93
CA SER A 145 -10.69 11.64 -12.21
C SER A 145 -10.21 12.52 -13.37
N TRP A 146 -9.96 11.89 -14.51
CA TRP A 146 -9.64 12.59 -15.75
C TRP A 146 -10.92 13.14 -16.38
N GLN A 147 -10.96 14.44 -16.66
CA GLN A 147 -12.10 15.11 -17.27
C GLN A 147 -11.86 15.39 -18.75
N GLN A 148 -12.89 15.18 -19.55
CA GLN A 148 -12.99 15.61 -20.94
C GLN A 148 -14.06 16.72 -21.05
N PRO A 149 -13.87 17.77 -21.88
CA PRO A 149 -12.80 17.96 -22.88
C PRO A 149 -11.58 18.73 -22.36
N THR A 150 -11.56 19.10 -21.09
CA THR A 150 -10.47 19.89 -20.49
C THR A 150 -9.12 19.14 -20.45
N GLU A 151 -9.12 17.84 -20.75
CA GLU A 151 -7.93 16.97 -20.78
C GLU A 151 -7.07 17.16 -19.54
N GLY A 152 -7.70 17.08 -18.37
CA GLY A 152 -7.05 17.34 -17.10
C GLY A 152 -7.64 16.56 -15.94
N TRP A 153 -6.82 16.33 -14.93
CA TRP A 153 -7.28 15.79 -13.65
C TRP A 153 -8.09 16.84 -12.91
N SER A 154 -9.17 16.42 -12.26
CA SER A 154 -9.95 17.29 -11.37
C SER A 154 -10.43 16.52 -10.14
N TRP A 155 -10.68 17.26 -9.06
CA TRP A 155 -11.26 16.72 -7.83
C TRP A 155 -12.77 16.97 -7.80
N LYS A 156 -13.51 15.99 -7.28
CA LYS A 156 -14.91 16.14 -6.88
C LYS A 156 -15.08 15.71 -5.43
N THR A 157 -15.68 16.59 -4.63
CA THR A 157 -16.02 16.30 -3.24
C THR A 157 -17.18 15.31 -3.17
N LEU A 158 -17.07 14.36 -2.26
CA LEU A 158 -18.10 13.35 -1.95
C LEU A 158 -18.81 13.71 -0.65
N PRO A 159 -20.00 13.14 -0.39
CA PRO A 159 -20.69 13.34 0.88
C PRO A 159 -19.78 13.00 2.07
N PRO A 160 -19.77 13.83 3.12
CA PRO A 160 -18.96 13.56 4.30
C PRO A 160 -19.43 12.26 4.98
N PRO A 161 -18.54 11.56 5.70
CA PRO A 161 -18.93 10.37 6.42
C PRO A 161 -19.90 10.70 7.56
N PRO A 162 -20.70 9.72 8.04
CA PRO A 162 -21.69 9.95 9.08
C PRO A 162 -21.06 10.41 10.40
N PRO A 163 -21.80 11.06 11.33
CA PRO A 163 -21.26 11.56 12.60
C PRO A 163 -20.59 10.50 13.48
N THR A 164 -21.00 9.24 13.35
CA THR A 164 -20.39 8.09 14.04
C THR A 164 -18.96 7.81 13.55
N PHE A 165 -18.58 8.28 12.37
CA PHE A 165 -17.26 8.16 11.75
C PHE A 165 -16.34 9.31 12.16
N HIS A 166 -15.77 9.24 13.35
CA HIS A 166 -14.93 10.31 13.94
C HIS A 166 -13.48 9.90 14.20
N ARG A 167 -13.06 8.74 13.69
CA ARG A 167 -11.78 8.11 13.99
C ARG A 167 -11.03 7.76 12.71
N ARG A 168 -9.70 7.70 12.83
CA ARG A 168 -8.82 7.24 11.75
C ARG A 168 -9.25 5.85 11.26
N VAL A 169 -9.20 5.68 9.94
CA VAL A 169 -9.35 4.37 9.30
C VAL A 169 -8.10 3.55 9.55
N ASN A 170 -8.29 2.36 10.12
CA ASN A 170 -7.19 1.42 10.37
C ASN A 170 -7.14 0.33 9.30
N SER A 171 -8.28 -0.03 8.73
CA SER A 171 -8.35 -1.01 7.64
C SER A 171 -9.47 -0.71 6.67
N TYR A 172 -9.26 -1.13 5.43
CA TYR A 172 -10.19 -0.87 4.33
C TYR A 172 -9.98 -1.86 3.19
N ALA A 173 -11.03 -2.10 2.41
CA ALA A 173 -11.02 -3.03 1.29
C ALA A 173 -12.05 -2.63 0.23
N LEU A 174 -11.76 -2.90 -1.04
CA LEU A 174 -12.76 -2.78 -2.10
C LEU A 174 -13.59 -4.07 -2.14
N HIS A 175 -14.91 -3.94 -2.18
CA HIS A 175 -15.83 -5.06 -2.34
C HIS A 175 -15.72 -5.63 -3.76
N PRO A 176 -15.98 -6.94 -3.96
CA PRO A 176 -15.95 -7.57 -5.29
C PRO A 176 -16.92 -6.95 -6.31
N ASP A 177 -17.95 -6.22 -5.86
CA ASP A 177 -18.85 -5.45 -6.74
C ASP A 177 -18.16 -4.29 -7.48
N GLY A 178 -16.90 -3.99 -7.14
CA GLY A 178 -16.08 -2.98 -7.78
C GLY A 178 -16.53 -1.53 -7.51
N CYS A 179 -17.43 -1.29 -6.56
CA CYS A 179 -17.93 0.07 -6.26
C CYS A 179 -18.16 0.36 -4.77
N THR A 180 -18.18 -0.66 -3.91
CA THR A 180 -18.38 -0.47 -2.46
C THR A 180 -17.04 -0.56 -1.73
N ILE A 181 -16.65 0.51 -1.05
CA ILE A 181 -15.44 0.54 -0.22
C ILE A 181 -15.85 0.24 1.22
N PHE A 182 -15.32 -0.83 1.81
CA PHE A 182 -15.47 -1.14 3.23
C PHE A 182 -14.35 -0.52 4.04
N MET A 183 -14.68 -0.01 5.22
CA MET A 183 -13.74 0.69 6.10
C MET A 183 -14.02 0.33 7.57
N SER A 184 -12.96 0.18 8.33
CA SER A 184 -13.03 0.05 9.78
C SER A 184 -12.22 1.12 10.45
N THR A 185 -12.89 1.86 11.34
CA THR A 185 -12.26 2.83 12.22
C THR A 185 -12.05 2.18 13.58
N ALA A 186 -10.88 2.36 14.20
CA ALA A 186 -10.59 1.71 15.48
C ALA A 186 -9.63 2.51 16.37
N ASN A 187 -9.90 2.49 17.67
CA ASN A 187 -8.98 2.83 18.77
C ASN A 187 -9.37 1.98 19.99
N PHE A 188 -8.44 1.75 20.94
CA PHE A 188 -8.37 0.75 22.03
C PHE A 188 -9.68 0.16 22.65
N MET A 189 -10.84 0.79 22.50
CA MET A 189 -12.12 0.38 23.10
C MET A 189 -13.34 0.43 22.17
N LEU A 190 -13.27 1.05 20.99
CA LEU A 190 -14.44 1.17 20.08
C LEU A 190 -14.03 1.00 18.61
N HIS A 191 -14.81 0.18 17.91
CA HIS A 191 -14.70 -0.14 16.49
C HIS A 191 -15.95 0.31 15.76
N GLY A 192 -15.80 0.80 14.54
CA GLY A 192 -16.94 1.05 13.67
C GLY A 192 -16.68 0.47 12.28
N HIS A 193 -17.63 -0.31 11.78
CA HIS A 193 -17.63 -0.82 10.42
C HIS A 193 -18.56 -0.01 9.53
N TYR A 194 -18.02 0.46 8.42
CA TYR A 194 -18.71 1.33 7.47
C TYR A 194 -18.48 0.86 6.04
N SER A 195 -19.39 1.24 5.16
CA SER A 195 -19.13 1.18 3.73
C SER A 195 -19.53 2.48 3.05
N PHE A 196 -18.88 2.77 1.92
CA PHE A 196 -19.30 3.80 1.00
C PHE A 196 -19.49 3.21 -0.39
N ASN A 197 -20.68 3.35 -0.96
CA ASN A 197 -20.94 2.98 -2.34
C ASN A 197 -20.63 4.17 -3.26
N THR A 198 -19.69 4.00 -4.17
CA THR A 198 -19.20 5.07 -5.06
C THR A 198 -20.18 5.42 -6.19
N LYS A 199 -21.05 4.48 -6.60
CA LYS A 199 -22.08 4.74 -7.62
C LYS A 199 -23.23 5.59 -7.06
N ASP A 200 -23.72 5.20 -5.89
CA ASP A 200 -24.85 5.87 -5.24
C ASP A 200 -24.40 7.06 -4.39
N SER A 201 -23.10 7.17 -4.10
CA SER A 201 -22.52 8.12 -3.14
C SER A 201 -23.13 8.03 -1.74
N VAL A 202 -23.43 6.81 -1.28
CA VAL A 202 -24.12 6.55 -0.01
C VAL A 202 -23.20 5.87 1.00
N TRP A 203 -23.20 6.40 2.22
CA TRP A 203 -22.60 5.78 3.40
C TRP A 203 -23.55 4.81 4.08
N ARG A 204 -23.01 3.71 4.62
CA ARG A 204 -23.74 2.78 5.50
C ARG A 204 -22.89 2.42 6.71
N TRP A 205 -23.54 2.25 7.85
CA TRP A 205 -22.95 1.70 9.07
C TRP A 205 -23.43 0.26 9.25
N HIS A 206 -22.51 -0.61 9.67
CA HIS A 206 -22.72 -2.06 9.70
C HIS A 206 -22.48 -2.68 11.09
N GLY A 207 -22.27 -1.86 12.11
CA GLY A 207 -22.08 -2.33 13.49
C GLY A 207 -20.73 -1.98 14.11
N GLU A 208 -20.58 -2.44 15.35
CA GLU A 208 -19.39 -2.25 16.19
C GLU A 208 -18.41 -3.42 16.06
N TRP A 209 -17.94 -3.67 14.84
CA TRP A 209 -16.89 -4.65 14.57
C TRP A 209 -15.84 -4.05 13.63
N ALA A 210 -14.72 -4.74 13.45
CA ALA A 210 -13.64 -4.29 12.59
C ALA A 210 -13.24 -5.38 11.60
N LEU A 211 -12.89 -4.95 10.39
CA LEU A 211 -12.20 -5.79 9.42
C LEU A 211 -10.93 -6.38 10.09
N PRO A 212 -10.65 -7.67 9.90
CA PRO A 212 -9.56 -8.40 10.57
C PRO A 212 -8.19 -8.12 9.94
N PHE A 213 -8.05 -6.97 9.29
CA PHE A 213 -6.87 -6.53 8.57
C PHE A 213 -6.29 -5.27 9.19
N SER A 214 -5.02 -5.00 8.91
CA SER A 214 -4.37 -3.71 9.11
C SER A 214 -4.00 -3.11 7.75
N GLY A 215 -4.37 -1.86 7.51
CA GLY A 215 -4.20 -1.20 6.22
C GLY A 215 -5.17 -1.72 5.15
N GLN A 216 -4.72 -1.70 3.89
CA GLN A 216 -5.52 -2.14 2.76
C GLN A 216 -5.55 -3.67 2.68
N ALA A 217 -6.73 -4.24 2.47
CA ALA A 217 -6.89 -5.61 1.99
C ALA A 217 -7.27 -5.61 0.50
N HIS A 218 -6.82 -6.63 -0.21
CA HIS A 218 -7.00 -6.80 -1.64
C HIS A 218 -7.92 -7.99 -1.90
N PHE A 219 -8.94 -7.82 -2.74
CA PHE A 219 -9.77 -8.95 -3.14
C PHE A 219 -9.05 -9.78 -4.20
N ASP A 220 -8.85 -11.06 -3.93
CA ASP A 220 -8.34 -12.02 -4.90
C ASP A 220 -9.48 -12.90 -5.42
N ARG A 221 -9.66 -12.90 -6.74
CA ARG A 221 -10.75 -13.62 -7.40
C ARG A 221 -10.58 -15.14 -7.39
N GLU A 222 -9.35 -15.64 -7.43
CA GLU A 222 -9.06 -17.08 -7.45
C GLU A 222 -9.29 -17.69 -6.06
N LEU A 223 -8.94 -16.96 -5.00
CA LEU A 223 -9.23 -17.31 -3.61
C LEU A 223 -10.66 -16.96 -3.19
N ASN A 224 -11.35 -16.11 -3.95
CA ASN A 224 -12.65 -15.52 -3.61
C ASN A 224 -12.67 -14.91 -2.18
N ALA A 225 -11.60 -14.19 -1.82
CA ALA A 225 -11.39 -13.68 -0.48
C ALA A 225 -10.67 -12.34 -0.48
N TRP A 226 -10.93 -11.52 0.54
CA TRP A 226 -10.04 -10.41 0.88
C TRP A 226 -8.79 -10.94 1.55
N VAL A 227 -7.63 -10.56 1.02
CA VAL A 227 -6.31 -10.88 1.55
C VAL A 227 -5.71 -9.62 2.15
N GLY A 228 -5.27 -9.68 3.40
CA GLY A 228 -4.68 -8.54 4.09
C GLY A 228 -3.68 -8.94 5.17
N LEU A 229 -3.14 -7.91 5.83
CA LEU A 229 -2.17 -8.07 6.91
C LEU A 229 -2.90 -8.29 8.23
N HIS A 230 -2.62 -9.40 8.91
CA HIS A 230 -3.08 -9.63 10.27
C HIS A 230 -2.17 -8.90 11.28
N ARG A 231 -2.73 -8.45 12.41
CA ARG A 231 -1.96 -7.73 13.45
C ARG A 231 -0.80 -8.55 14.03
N ASP A 232 -0.89 -9.87 13.99
CA ASP A 232 0.09 -10.77 14.62
C ASP A 232 1.23 -11.25 13.71
N GLY A 233 1.40 -10.65 12.52
CA GLY A 233 2.50 -10.98 11.60
C GLY A 233 2.12 -11.98 10.50
N TYR A 234 0.85 -12.34 10.39
CA TYR A 234 0.34 -13.30 9.41
C TYR A 234 -0.30 -12.60 8.21
N ILE A 235 -0.43 -13.32 7.11
CA ILE A 235 -1.39 -12.95 6.07
C ILE A 235 -2.71 -13.60 6.43
N CYS A 236 -3.79 -12.84 6.41
CA CYS A 236 -5.12 -13.35 6.66
C CYS A 236 -6.02 -13.20 5.44
N CYS A 237 -6.95 -14.13 5.32
CA CYS A 237 -8.00 -14.15 4.33
C CYS A 237 -9.36 -14.12 5.00
N GLN A 238 -10.25 -13.29 4.49
CA GLN A 238 -11.67 -13.31 4.83
C GLN A 238 -12.45 -13.61 3.55
N VAL A 239 -13.04 -14.81 3.48
CA VAL A 239 -13.85 -15.22 2.32
C VAL A 239 -15.07 -14.31 2.21
N ALA A 240 -15.30 -13.75 1.03
CA ALA A 240 -16.46 -12.92 0.79
C ALA A 240 -17.71 -13.81 0.70
N SER A 241 -18.62 -13.73 1.67
CA SER A 241 -19.93 -14.37 1.55
C SER A 241 -20.79 -13.55 0.57
N PRO A 242 -21.44 -14.18 -0.43
CA PRO A 242 -22.40 -13.50 -1.31
C PRO A 242 -23.63 -12.96 -0.56
N SER A 243 -23.96 -13.55 0.59
CA SER A 243 -25.05 -13.10 1.44
C SER A 243 -24.50 -12.23 2.57
N CYS A 244 -24.82 -10.95 2.53
CA CYS A 244 -24.50 -9.95 3.55
C CYS A 244 -25.30 -10.15 4.86
N HIS A 245 -25.75 -11.37 5.14
CA HIS A 245 -26.71 -11.66 6.21
C HIS A 245 -26.07 -12.60 7.24
N SER A 246 -25.66 -11.97 8.36
CA SER A 246 -25.61 -12.54 9.72
C SER A 246 -24.69 -13.71 10.04
N THR A 247 -23.70 -14.08 9.22
CA THR A 247 -22.64 -15.02 9.66
C THR A 247 -21.30 -14.30 9.74
N THR A 248 -20.66 -14.35 10.91
CA THR A 248 -19.32 -13.81 11.13
C THR A 248 -18.38 -14.47 10.10
N PRO A 249 -17.77 -13.69 9.19
CA PRO A 249 -17.02 -14.25 8.09
C PRO A 249 -15.82 -15.05 8.61
N THR A 250 -15.58 -16.23 8.04
CA THR A 250 -14.52 -17.13 8.51
C THR A 250 -13.16 -16.54 8.16
N LEU A 251 -12.43 -16.11 9.22
CA LEU A 251 -11.06 -15.65 9.11
C LEU A 251 -10.11 -16.84 9.04
N GLN A 252 -9.26 -16.88 8.02
CA GLN A 252 -8.13 -17.81 7.94
C GLN A 252 -6.81 -17.04 7.94
N THR A 253 -5.75 -17.67 8.46
CA THR A 253 -4.40 -17.12 8.47
C THR A 253 -3.42 -18.12 7.88
N THR A 254 -2.28 -17.62 7.37
CA THR A 254 -1.13 -18.47 7.09
C THR A 254 -0.64 -19.17 8.36
N LYS A 255 -0.02 -20.35 8.22
CA LYS A 255 0.57 -21.09 9.36
C LYS A 255 1.84 -20.41 9.88
N GLU A 256 2.66 -19.91 8.96
CA GLU A 256 3.86 -19.16 9.28
C GLU A 256 3.59 -17.65 9.35
N LYS A 257 4.36 -16.96 10.21
CA LYS A 257 4.44 -15.49 10.21
C LYS A 257 5.34 -15.06 9.07
N LEU A 258 4.90 -14.05 8.33
CA LEU A 258 5.65 -13.50 7.20
C LEU A 258 6.37 -12.20 7.53
N PHE A 259 6.06 -11.59 8.67
CA PHE A 259 6.76 -10.40 9.14
C PHE A 259 6.84 -10.35 10.67
N CYS A 260 7.88 -9.69 11.16
CA CYS A 260 8.10 -9.48 12.57
C CYS A 260 7.22 -8.33 13.09
N LYS A 261 6.81 -8.46 14.35
CA LYS A 261 6.18 -7.36 15.07
C LYS A 261 7.26 -6.32 15.41
N ASP A 262 7.24 -5.18 14.73
CA ASP A 262 7.87 -3.99 15.29
C ASP A 262 7.09 -3.59 16.55
N ARG A 263 7.80 -3.01 17.55
CA ARG A 263 7.19 -2.52 18.81
C ARG A 263 6.01 -1.55 18.58
N LYS A 264 5.87 -1.00 17.36
CA LYS A 264 4.77 -0.15 16.90
C LYS A 264 3.97 -0.88 15.79
N PRO A 265 2.83 -1.54 16.12
CA PRO A 265 2.14 -2.52 15.26
C PRO A 265 1.44 -1.97 13.98
N HIS A 266 1.83 -0.82 13.44
CA HIS A 266 1.25 -0.22 12.23
C HIS A 266 2.27 0.47 11.33
N MET A 267 3.56 0.37 11.67
CA MET A 267 4.61 1.17 11.07
C MET A 267 5.63 0.24 10.41
N GLY A 268 5.78 0.34 9.09
CA GLY A 268 6.87 -0.32 8.37
C GLY A 268 6.51 -1.55 7.55
N VAL A 269 5.23 -1.93 7.42
CA VAL A 269 4.82 -3.03 6.53
C VAL A 269 3.75 -2.60 5.54
N SER A 270 3.88 -3.05 4.29
CA SER A 270 2.88 -2.84 3.23
C SER A 270 2.67 -4.10 2.41
N LEU A 271 1.44 -4.32 1.95
CA LEU A 271 1.06 -5.44 1.10
C LEU A 271 0.47 -4.92 -0.22
N SER A 272 1.00 -5.39 -1.34
CA SER A 272 0.53 -5.02 -2.68
C SER A 272 0.13 -6.27 -3.46
N TYR A 273 -1.02 -6.22 -4.12
CA TYR A 273 -1.47 -7.29 -5.00
C TYR A 273 -0.73 -7.23 -6.33
N VAL A 274 -0.14 -8.36 -6.74
CA VAL A 274 0.63 -8.50 -7.99
C VAL A 274 -0.24 -9.10 -9.10
N GLY A 275 -1.28 -9.84 -8.75
CA GLY A 275 -2.13 -10.59 -9.67
C GLY A 275 -1.91 -12.10 -9.57
N MET A 276 -2.89 -12.89 -10.03
CA MET A 276 -2.83 -14.36 -10.04
C MET A 276 -2.50 -14.96 -8.65
N SER A 277 -3.19 -14.48 -7.61
CA SER A 277 -2.95 -14.83 -6.20
C SER A 277 -1.51 -14.60 -5.71
N LYS A 278 -0.73 -13.75 -6.38
CA LYS A 278 0.60 -13.31 -5.94
C LYS A 278 0.53 -11.95 -5.26
N PHE A 279 1.40 -11.79 -4.28
CA PHE A 279 1.48 -10.61 -3.43
C PHE A 279 2.94 -10.20 -3.22
N CYS A 280 3.13 -8.91 -3.01
CA CYS A 280 4.40 -8.32 -2.62
C CYS A 280 4.27 -7.76 -1.21
N LEU A 281 5.01 -8.33 -0.26
CA LEU A 281 5.15 -7.83 1.09
C LEU A 281 6.44 -7.01 1.18
N VAL A 282 6.33 -5.76 1.62
CA VAL A 282 7.50 -4.96 1.98
C VAL A 282 7.48 -4.73 3.47
N GLN A 283 8.51 -5.21 4.15
CA GLN A 283 8.71 -5.05 5.58
C GLN A 283 9.99 -4.27 5.84
N ARG A 284 9.91 -3.24 6.67
CA ARG A 284 11.03 -2.53 7.24
C ARG A 284 11.40 -3.15 8.59
N VAL A 285 12.68 -3.34 8.81
CA VAL A 285 13.27 -3.82 10.06
C VAL A 285 14.43 -2.90 10.46
N GLU A 286 14.56 -2.61 11.75
CA GLU A 286 15.71 -1.88 12.28
C GLU A 286 16.94 -2.78 12.35
N ARG A 287 18.12 -2.26 11.98
CA ARG A 287 19.35 -3.06 12.09
C ARG A 287 19.75 -3.21 13.56
N GLU A 288 20.05 -4.44 13.96
CA GLU A 288 20.54 -4.73 15.31
C GLU A 288 21.88 -4.03 15.59
N GLY A 289 22.08 -3.59 16.82
CA GLY A 289 23.33 -2.96 17.27
C GLY A 289 23.46 -1.45 17.01
N LEU A 290 22.47 -0.80 16.40
CA LEU A 290 22.41 0.67 16.33
C LEU A 290 21.58 1.22 17.50
N GLU A 291 22.10 2.23 18.21
CA GLU A 291 21.27 3.00 19.16
C GLU A 291 20.08 3.63 18.40
N GLU A 292 18.89 3.66 19.02
CA GLU A 292 17.66 4.17 18.38
C GLU A 292 17.80 5.63 17.90
N ALA A 293 18.69 6.40 18.54
CA ALA A 293 19.07 7.75 18.14
C ALA A 293 19.95 7.80 16.87
N LEU A 294 20.75 6.77 16.63
CA LEU A 294 21.62 6.62 15.46
C LEU A 294 20.91 5.96 14.27
N ALA A 295 19.77 5.31 14.49
CA ALA A 295 18.96 4.66 13.44
C ALA A 295 18.26 5.65 12.48
N ARG A 296 18.54 6.95 12.60
CA ARG A 296 17.98 8.03 11.79
C ARG A 296 19.08 8.79 11.08
N GLY A 297 18.80 9.25 9.87
CA GLY A 297 19.78 9.93 9.01
C GLY A 297 20.38 8.99 7.99
N ASP A 298 21.55 9.36 7.46
CA ASP A 298 22.23 8.65 6.37
C ASP A 298 22.96 7.38 6.83
N TYR A 299 22.75 6.93 8.06
CA TYR A 299 23.48 5.80 8.68
C TYR A 299 22.98 4.42 8.26
N ALA A 300 22.15 4.31 7.21
CA ALA A 300 21.71 3.01 6.69
C ALA A 300 21.10 2.10 7.80
N GLY A 301 20.37 2.71 8.74
CA GLY A 301 19.91 2.07 9.97
C GLY A 301 18.73 1.11 9.80
N CYS A 302 18.20 0.97 8.59
CA CYS A 302 17.05 0.11 8.28
C CYS A 302 17.37 -0.88 7.17
N VAL A 303 16.71 -2.04 7.22
CA VAL A 303 16.67 -3.02 6.13
C VAL A 303 15.22 -3.16 5.66
N LEU A 304 15.03 -3.15 4.35
CA LEU A 304 13.77 -3.50 3.70
C LEU A 304 13.85 -4.94 3.20
N HIS A 305 12.98 -5.79 3.72
CA HIS A 305 12.71 -7.11 3.17
C HIS A 305 11.53 -6.99 2.21
N ILE A 306 11.77 -7.30 0.94
CA ILE A 306 10.75 -7.38 -0.11
C ILE A 306 10.55 -8.86 -0.42
N THR A 307 9.37 -9.38 -0.11
CA THR A 307 9.01 -10.79 -0.31
C THR A 307 7.89 -10.89 -1.34
N LEU A 308 8.16 -11.57 -2.45
CA LEU A 308 7.17 -12.02 -3.42
C LEU A 308 6.74 -13.44 -3.08
N PHE A 309 5.43 -13.68 -3.02
CA PHE A 309 4.88 -14.99 -2.68
C PHE A 309 3.49 -15.16 -3.29
N GLY A 310 3.12 -16.42 -3.54
CA GLY A 310 1.76 -16.81 -3.92
C GLY A 310 0.96 -17.36 -2.75
N LEU A 311 -0.36 -17.33 -2.86
CA LEU A 311 -1.30 -17.94 -1.90
C LEU A 311 -2.20 -18.94 -2.61
N LYS A 312 -2.56 -20.01 -1.90
CA LYS A 312 -3.56 -21.00 -2.35
C LYS A 312 -4.26 -21.64 -1.16
N PHE A 313 -5.48 -22.13 -1.36
CA PHE A 313 -6.08 -23.08 -0.42
C PHE A 313 -5.61 -24.49 -0.73
N ASN A 314 -5.26 -25.27 0.30
CA ASN A 314 -4.97 -26.69 0.14
C ASN A 314 -6.26 -27.51 0.02
N HIS A 315 -6.13 -28.82 -0.18
CA HIS A 315 -7.27 -29.75 -0.27
C HIS A 315 -8.13 -29.82 1.01
N LYS A 316 -7.63 -29.32 2.15
CA LYS A 316 -8.35 -29.21 3.42
C LYS A 316 -9.02 -27.84 3.60
N GLY A 317 -8.90 -26.95 2.61
CA GLY A 317 -9.41 -25.58 2.67
C GLY A 317 -8.60 -24.65 3.55
N GLU A 318 -7.36 -24.99 3.91
CA GLU A 318 -6.47 -24.13 4.69
C GLU A 318 -5.63 -23.22 3.78
N LEU A 319 -5.51 -21.95 4.13
CA LEU A 319 -4.64 -21.00 3.44
C LEU A 319 -3.15 -21.37 3.59
N GLN A 320 -2.44 -21.47 2.46
CA GLN A 320 -1.01 -21.75 2.41
C GLN A 320 -0.29 -20.81 1.45
N ILE A 321 0.98 -20.55 1.78
CA ILE A 321 1.91 -19.88 0.88
C ILE A 321 2.43 -20.92 -0.11
N THR A 322 2.52 -20.54 -1.39
CA THR A 322 3.05 -21.42 -2.43
C THR A 322 4.57 -21.56 -2.30
N ASP A 323 5.13 -22.66 -2.80
CA ASP A 323 6.57 -22.93 -2.75
C ASP A 323 7.44 -21.87 -3.46
N HIS A 324 6.85 -21.11 -4.39
CA HIS A 324 7.50 -19.98 -5.07
C HIS A 324 7.47 -18.70 -4.22
N ARG A 325 8.29 -18.66 -3.16
CA ARG A 325 8.57 -17.47 -2.35
C ARG A 325 9.98 -16.98 -2.62
N SER A 326 10.14 -15.69 -2.90
CA SER A 326 11.44 -15.05 -3.10
C SER A 326 11.54 -13.78 -2.27
N THR A 327 12.64 -13.62 -1.53
CA THR A 327 12.87 -12.47 -0.66
C THR A 327 14.18 -11.79 -1.01
N ARG A 328 14.15 -10.46 -1.10
CA ARG A 328 15.35 -9.63 -1.26
C ARG A 328 15.42 -8.56 -0.18
N SER A 329 16.63 -8.30 0.29
CA SER A 329 16.90 -7.40 1.40
C SER A 329 17.73 -6.21 0.93
N PHE A 330 17.28 -5.00 1.26
CA PHE A 330 17.94 -3.75 0.89
C PHE A 330 18.24 -2.87 2.10
N ILE A 331 19.46 -2.37 2.19
CA ILE A 331 19.86 -1.40 3.21
C ILE A 331 19.36 -0.02 2.78
N VAL A 332 18.67 0.68 3.68
CA VAL A 332 18.10 2.01 3.43
C VAL A 332 18.32 2.97 4.58
N SER A 333 18.40 4.25 4.25
CA SER A 333 18.38 5.36 5.20
C SER A 333 16.94 5.68 5.60
N ARG A 334 16.79 6.36 6.75
CA ARG A 334 15.48 6.76 7.27
C ARG A 334 15.56 8.14 7.91
N HIS A 335 14.72 9.07 7.46
CA HIS A 335 14.77 10.45 7.95
C HIS A 335 13.54 10.88 8.75
N LYS A 336 12.37 10.23 8.62
CA LYS A 336 11.20 10.48 9.47
C LYS A 336 10.86 9.36 10.44
N ASP A 337 10.22 9.76 11.55
CA ASP A 337 9.62 8.90 12.57
C ASP A 337 8.64 7.87 12.00
N HIS A 338 7.94 8.24 10.93
CA HIS A 338 6.89 7.46 10.28
C HIS A 338 7.35 6.93 8.91
N PHE A 339 8.39 6.09 8.90
CA PHE A 339 8.88 5.47 7.69
C PHE A 339 7.99 4.29 7.30
N MET A 340 7.10 4.51 6.33
CA MET A 340 6.25 3.48 5.76
C MET A 340 6.63 3.31 4.29
N PRO A 341 7.28 2.19 3.91
CA PRO A 341 7.51 1.90 2.51
C PRO A 341 6.15 1.71 1.82
N VAL A 342 6.01 2.27 0.62
CA VAL A 342 4.85 2.03 -0.25
C VAL A 342 5.35 1.39 -1.53
N ALA A 343 4.76 0.26 -1.92
CA ALA A 343 5.16 -0.46 -3.11
C ALA A 343 4.01 -0.55 -4.12
N PHE A 344 4.33 -0.28 -5.38
CA PHE A 344 3.42 -0.45 -6.50
C PHE A 344 4.00 -1.44 -7.51
N TRP A 345 3.20 -2.42 -7.91
CA TRP A 345 3.53 -3.31 -9.01
C TRP A 345 3.02 -2.70 -10.32
N MET A 346 3.92 -2.42 -11.27
CA MET A 346 3.60 -1.73 -12.53
C MET A 346 4.39 -2.23 -13.73
#